data_AF-A0AAD6WW12-F1
#
_entry.id   AF-A0AAD6WW12-F1
#
_cell.length_a   1.000
_cell.length_b   1.000
_cell.length_c   1.000
_cell.angle_alpha   90.00
_cell.angle_beta   90.00
_cell.angle_gamma   90.00
#
_symmetry.space_group_name_H-M   'P 1'
#
loop_
_entity.id
_entity.type
_entity.pdbx_description
1 polymer ?
#
loop_
_entity_poly.entity_id
_entity_poly.type
_entity_poly.pdbx_seq_one_letter_code
_entity_poly.pdbx_strand_id
1 'polypeptide(L)'
;DPNIDPTLYTPSKRMRMMTSALGGTASGSFLISKVPVTSQSHIAPPVLEGPPILPMPNWNLLRGSRPEDIENLSAQALRERVKALTLSLAISQQHLLARDGMIEAANAQLVVQNIFVGKQ
;
A
#
# COMPACT_ATOMS: atom_id res chain seq x y z
N ASP A 1 35.66 12.84 -14.21
CA ASP A 1 37.00 12.55 -14.74
C ASP A 1 36.83 11.76 -16.04
N PRO A 2 37.16 12.32 -17.22
CA PRO A 2 36.86 11.73 -18.52
C PRO A 2 37.69 10.47 -18.85
N ASN A 3 38.45 9.92 -17.90
CA ASN A 3 39.39 8.82 -18.10
C ASN A 3 39.03 7.55 -17.31
N ILE A 4 37.75 7.31 -17.01
CA ILE A 4 37.30 6.11 -16.28
C ILE A 4 36.73 5.10 -17.28
N ASP A 5 37.41 3.96 -17.41
CA ASP A 5 36.97 2.80 -18.18
C ASP A 5 35.59 2.30 -17.69
N PRO A 6 34.55 2.28 -18.55
CA PRO A 6 33.20 1.88 -18.18
C PRO A 6 33.08 0.40 -17.77
N THR A 7 34.04 -0.45 -18.15
CA THR A 7 34.05 -1.88 -17.77
C THR A 7 34.45 -2.11 -16.31
N LEU A 8 35.15 -1.14 -15.69
CA LEU A 8 35.53 -1.18 -14.28
C LEU A 8 34.39 -0.73 -13.34
N TYR A 9 33.24 -0.35 -13.88
CA TYR A 9 32.11 0.21 -13.13
C TYR A 9 31.14 -0.87 -12.62
N THR A 10 31.68 -1.86 -11.92
CA THR A 10 30.91 -2.97 -11.34
C THR A 10 30.00 -2.50 -10.21
N PRO A 11 28.85 -3.17 -9.96
CA PRO A 11 27.93 -2.80 -8.89
C PRO A 11 28.62 -2.66 -7.52
N SER A 12 29.54 -3.57 -7.20
CA SER A 12 30.33 -3.54 -5.97
C SER A 12 31.21 -2.29 -5.86
N LYS A 13 31.83 -1.86 -6.97
CA LYS A 13 32.65 -0.64 -6.98
C LYS A 13 31.79 0.62 -6.82
N ARG A 14 30.58 0.64 -7.42
CA ARG A 14 29.61 1.73 -7.23
C ARG A 14 29.14 1.84 -5.78
N MET A 15 28.77 0.71 -5.17
CA MET A 15 28.39 0.65 -3.75
C MET A 15 29.51 1.16 -2.85
N ARG A 16 30.76 0.73 -3.09
CA ARG A 16 31.91 1.19 -2.30
C ARG A 16 32.18 2.69 -2.44
N MET A 17 32.08 3.23 -3.66
CA MET A 17 32.22 4.68 -3.88
C MET A 17 31.08 5.46 -3.21
N MET A 18 29.84 4.98 -3.32
CA MET A 18 28.68 5.58 -2.63
C MET A 18 28.90 5.60 -1.12
N THR A 19 29.25 4.47 -0.50
CA THR A 19 29.49 4.40 0.95
C THR A 19 30.65 5.28 1.39
N SER A 20 31.74 5.33 0.61
CA SER A 20 32.88 6.21 0.87
C SER A 20 32.50 7.69 0.78
N ALA A 21 31.68 8.06 -0.21
CA ALA A 21 31.19 9.43 -0.37
C ALA A 21 30.24 9.82 0.77
N LEU A 22 29.36 8.89 1.20
CA LEU A 22 28.46 9.11 2.33
C LEU A 22 29.24 9.29 3.65
N GLY A 23 30.23 8.44 3.91
CA GLY A 23 31.07 8.51 5.12
C GLY A 23 32.00 9.74 5.16
N GLY A 24 32.34 10.32 4.01
CA GLY A 24 33.15 11.53 3.91
C GLY A 24 32.38 12.84 4.18
N THR A 25 31.07 12.79 4.42
CA THR A 25 30.31 14.00 4.70
C THR A 25 30.37 14.41 6.16
N ALA A 26 30.68 15.67 6.41
CA ALA A 26 30.87 16.23 7.75
C ALA A 26 29.63 16.11 8.67
N SER A 27 28.42 15.95 8.09
CA SER A 27 27.19 15.84 8.86
C SER A 27 26.76 14.39 9.12
N GLY A 28 27.27 13.40 8.37
CA GLY A 28 26.91 11.97 8.48
C GLY A 28 25.41 11.64 8.35
N SER A 29 24.57 12.65 8.13
CA SER A 29 23.12 12.58 8.25
C SER A 29 22.52 13.10 6.95
N PHE A 30 22.20 12.17 6.06
CA PHE A 30 21.50 12.45 4.82
C PHE A 30 19.99 12.26 4.94
N LEU A 31 19.54 11.47 5.93
CA LEU A 31 18.13 11.13 6.12
C LEU A 31 17.45 12.01 7.17
N ILE A 32 18.22 12.81 7.92
CA ILE A 32 17.70 13.71 8.94
C ILE A 32 18.17 15.11 8.60
N SER A 33 17.23 15.95 8.15
CA SER A 33 17.44 17.40 8.05
C SER A 33 17.64 17.96 9.46
N LYS A 34 18.72 18.71 9.66
CA LYS A 34 18.94 19.46 10.90
C LYS A 34 18.05 20.71 10.99
N VAL A 35 17.37 21.08 9.89
CA VAL A 35 16.45 22.21 9.88
C VAL A 35 15.21 21.84 10.71
N PRO A 36 14.92 22.57 11.80
CA PRO A 36 13.75 22.30 12.60
C PRO A 36 12.49 22.56 11.78
N VAL A 37 11.53 21.66 11.87
CA VAL A 37 10.16 21.88 11.38
C VAL A 37 9.52 22.91 12.31
N THR A 38 9.44 24.17 11.85
CA THR A 38 8.91 25.33 12.59
C THR A 38 7.41 25.51 12.37
N SER A 39 6.75 26.37 13.15
CA SER A 39 5.31 26.69 12.99
C SER A 39 4.95 27.29 11.61
N GLN A 40 5.93 27.79 10.86
CA GLN A 40 5.76 28.28 9.49
C GLN A 40 5.74 27.15 8.44
N SER A 41 6.14 25.93 8.82
CA SER A 41 6.07 24.77 7.93
C SER A 41 4.67 24.16 7.97
N HIS A 42 3.93 24.33 6.88
CA HIS A 42 2.58 23.80 6.72
C HIS A 42 2.63 22.45 6.00
N ILE A 43 1.93 21.44 6.53
CA ILE A 43 1.66 20.21 5.77
C ILE A 43 0.57 20.52 4.74
N ALA A 44 0.69 19.92 3.56
CA ALA A 44 -0.39 19.93 2.58
C ALA A 44 -1.69 19.39 3.22
N PRO A 45 -2.86 19.95 2.83
CA PRO A 45 -4.14 19.46 3.30
C PRO A 45 -4.32 17.98 2.91
N PRO A 46 -5.10 17.23 3.70
CA PRO A 46 -5.31 15.82 3.44
C PRO A 46 -5.98 15.58 2.08
N VAL A 47 -5.44 14.63 1.31
CA VAL A 47 -6.08 14.18 0.06
C VAL A 47 -7.05 13.06 0.41
N LEU A 48 -8.34 13.35 0.30
CA LEU A 48 -9.39 12.35 0.44
C LEU A 48 -9.56 11.62 -0.89
N GLU A 49 -8.88 10.50 -1.04
CA GLU A 49 -9.10 9.59 -2.17
C GLU A 49 -10.40 8.81 -1.95
N GLY A 50 -11.23 8.74 -2.99
CA GLY A 50 -12.39 7.86 -3.00
C GLY A 50 -11.98 6.40 -3.10
N PRO A 51 -12.84 5.45 -2.68
CA PRO A 51 -12.56 4.05 -2.86
C PRO A 51 -12.36 3.70 -4.34
N PRO A 52 -11.46 2.76 -4.67
CA PRO A 52 -11.25 2.33 -6.03
C PRO A 52 -12.54 1.74 -6.62
N ILE A 53 -12.75 1.93 -7.91
CA ILE A 53 -13.89 1.34 -8.61
C ILE A 53 -13.63 -0.15 -8.76
N LEU A 54 -14.19 -0.94 -7.84
CA LEU A 54 -14.12 -2.39 -7.83
C LEU A 54 -15.46 -3.00 -8.25
N PRO A 55 -15.45 -4.16 -8.95
CA PRO A 55 -16.69 -4.87 -9.25
C PRO A 55 -17.43 -5.24 -7.97
N MET A 56 -18.76 -5.26 -8.01
CA MET A 56 -19.56 -5.61 -6.83
C MET A 56 -19.63 -7.13 -6.69
N PRO A 57 -19.32 -7.71 -5.51
CA PRO A 57 -19.49 -9.14 -5.28
C PRO A 57 -20.98 -9.51 -5.33
N ASN A 58 -21.29 -10.70 -5.85
CA ASN A 58 -22.67 -11.16 -5.96
C ASN A 58 -23.17 -11.75 -4.63
N TRP A 59 -23.73 -10.89 -3.78
CA TRP A 59 -24.30 -11.30 -2.49
C TRP A 59 -25.55 -12.17 -2.60
N ASN A 60 -26.20 -12.22 -3.76
CA ASN A 60 -27.37 -13.07 -3.95
C ASN A 60 -27.02 -14.56 -3.91
N LEU A 61 -25.76 -14.92 -4.09
CA LEU A 61 -25.28 -16.31 -3.96
C LEU A 61 -25.39 -16.87 -2.54
N LEU A 62 -25.56 -15.99 -1.54
CA LEU A 62 -25.82 -16.37 -0.16
C LEU A 62 -27.29 -16.75 0.09
N ARG A 63 -28.20 -16.37 -0.83
CA ARG A 63 -29.60 -16.80 -0.76
C ARG A 63 -29.66 -18.28 -1.11
N GLY A 64 -30.41 -19.04 -0.31
CA GLY A 64 -30.54 -20.48 -0.50
C GLY A 64 -29.24 -21.25 -0.28
N SER A 65 -28.38 -20.79 0.65
CA SER A 65 -27.17 -21.50 1.09
C SER A 65 -27.44 -22.41 2.29
N ARG A 66 -28.70 -22.70 2.59
CA ARG A 66 -29.03 -23.64 3.66
C ARG A 66 -28.68 -25.06 3.19
N PRO A 67 -28.32 -25.97 4.10
CA PRO A 67 -27.99 -27.35 3.73
C PRO A 67 -29.09 -28.00 2.88
N GLU A 68 -30.35 -27.79 3.28
CA GLU A 68 -31.58 -28.24 2.59
C GLU A 68 -31.70 -27.77 1.12
N ASP A 69 -31.17 -26.60 0.79
CA ASP A 69 -31.17 -26.03 -0.57
C ASP A 69 -30.03 -26.59 -1.42
N ILE A 70 -28.96 -27.09 -0.78
CA ILE A 70 -27.75 -27.58 -1.44
C ILE A 70 -27.85 -29.07 -1.74
N GLU A 71 -28.48 -29.84 -0.85
CA GLU A 71 -28.65 -31.30 -0.98
C GLU A 71 -29.47 -31.70 -2.21
N ASN A 72 -30.38 -30.84 -2.66
CA ASN A 72 -31.22 -31.07 -3.84
C ASN A 72 -30.59 -30.61 -5.17
N LEU A 73 -29.36 -30.07 -5.15
CA LEU A 73 -28.69 -29.59 -6.37
C LEU A 73 -28.06 -30.73 -7.16
N SER A 74 -28.14 -30.63 -8.49
CA SER A 74 -27.34 -31.50 -9.35
C SER A 74 -25.85 -31.22 -9.17
N ALA A 75 -25.01 -32.22 -9.45
CA ALA A 75 -23.55 -32.06 -9.37
C ALA A 75 -23.02 -30.92 -10.25
N GLN A 76 -23.67 -30.66 -11.39
CA GLN A 76 -23.33 -29.55 -12.28
C GLN A 76 -23.69 -28.20 -11.67
N ALA A 77 -24.92 -28.06 -11.13
CA ALA A 77 -25.36 -26.84 -10.47
C ALA A 77 -24.50 -26.51 -9.24
N LEU A 78 -24.05 -27.53 -8.49
CA LEU A 78 -23.14 -27.35 -7.37
C LEU A 78 -21.78 -26.80 -7.83
N ARG A 79 -21.20 -27.33 -8.90
CA ARG A 79 -19.93 -26.83 -9.46
C ARG A 79 -20.03 -25.38 -9.92
N GLU A 80 -21.12 -25.03 -10.60
CA GLU A 80 -21.36 -23.66 -11.05
C GLU A 80 -21.52 -22.70 -9.87
N ARG A 81 -22.26 -23.12 -8.83
CA ARG A 81 -22.42 -22.36 -7.60
C ARG A 81 -21.07 -22.13 -6.88
N VAL A 82 -20.25 -23.17 -6.76
CA VAL A 82 -18.91 -23.06 -6.17
C VAL A 82 -18.07 -22.06 -6.96
N LYS A 83 -18.03 -22.15 -8.30
CA LYS A 83 -17.30 -21.18 -9.14
C LYS A 83 -17.78 -19.74 -8.90
N ALA A 84 -19.09 -19.52 -8.88
CA ALA A 84 -19.66 -18.19 -8.67
C ALA A 84 -19.32 -17.64 -7.27
N LEU A 85 -19.37 -18.49 -6.24
CA LEU A 85 -19.01 -18.13 -4.87
C LEU A 85 -17.52 -17.81 -4.75
N THR A 86 -16.63 -18.61 -5.35
CA THR A 86 -15.18 -18.36 -5.35
C THR A 86 -14.86 -17.02 -5.99
N LEU A 87 -15.48 -16.70 -7.13
CA LEU A 87 -15.29 -15.40 -7.79
C LEU A 87 -15.78 -14.23 -6.91
N SER A 88 -16.96 -14.38 -6.31
CA SER A 88 -17.51 -13.33 -5.44
C SER A 88 -16.67 -13.14 -4.19
N LEU A 89 -16.11 -14.21 -3.63
CA LEU A 89 -15.21 -14.16 -2.49
C LEU A 89 -13.89 -13.44 -2.84
N ALA A 90 -13.31 -13.74 -4.01
CA ALA A 90 -12.10 -13.07 -4.47
C ALA A 90 -12.31 -11.55 -4.63
N ILE A 91 -13.47 -11.15 -5.19
CA ILE A 91 -13.85 -9.74 -5.30
C ILE A 91 -13.99 -9.11 -3.90
N SER A 92 -14.72 -9.76 -2.98
CA SER A 92 -14.86 -9.26 -1.60
C SER A 92 -13.51 -9.11 -0.90
N GLN A 93 -12.57 -10.01 -1.13
CA GLN A 93 -11.21 -9.89 -0.59
C GLN A 93 -10.49 -8.64 -1.12
N GLN A 94 -10.64 -8.31 -2.41
CA GLN A 94 -10.08 -7.08 -2.97
C GLN A 94 -10.69 -5.83 -2.34
N HIS A 95 -12.00 -5.83 -2.07
CA HIS A 95 -12.66 -4.73 -1.34
C HIS A 95 -12.09 -4.54 0.06
N LEU A 96 -11.86 -5.64 0.79
CA LEU A 96 -11.26 -5.57 2.13
C LEU A 96 -9.85 -4.99 2.08
N LEU A 97 -8.99 -5.47 1.17
CA LEU A 97 -7.64 -4.95 1.02
C LEU A 97 -7.62 -3.46 0.66
N ALA A 98 -8.50 -3.03 -0.25
CA ALA A 98 -8.62 -1.62 -0.60
C ALA A 98 -9.06 -0.78 0.61
N ARG A 99 -10.05 -1.25 1.37
CA ARG A 99 -10.54 -0.56 2.58
C ARG A 99 -9.46 -0.46 3.65
N ASP A 100 -8.72 -1.54 3.89
CA ASP A 100 -7.67 -1.57 4.91
C ASP A 100 -6.55 -0.58 4.54
N GLY A 101 -6.14 -0.54 3.26
CA GLY A 101 -5.17 0.45 2.77
C GLY A 101 -5.65 1.89 2.90
N MET A 102 -6.93 2.16 2.64
CA MET A 102 -7.52 3.49 2.84
C MET A 102 -7.53 3.90 4.32
N ILE A 103 -7.88 2.98 5.22
CA ILE A 103 -7.87 3.23 6.67
C ILE A 103 -6.45 3.50 7.15
N GLU A 104 -5.47 2.73 6.69
CA GLU A 104 -4.06 2.93 7.01
C GLU A 104 -3.57 4.30 6.55
N ALA A 105 -3.86 4.68 5.30
CA ALA A 105 -3.52 6.00 4.77
C ALA A 105 -4.16 7.14 5.58
N ALA A 106 -5.44 7.02 5.91
CA ALA A 106 -6.15 8.00 6.73
C ALA A 106 -5.54 8.12 8.15
N ASN A 107 -5.19 6.99 8.77
CA ASN A 107 -4.56 6.98 10.09
C ASN A 107 -3.15 7.59 10.04
N ALA A 108 -2.33 7.26 9.04
CA ALA A 108 -1.01 7.84 8.85
C ALA A 108 -1.11 9.38 8.71
N GLN A 109 -2.11 9.84 7.98
CA GLN A 109 -2.39 11.26 7.82
C GLN A 109 -2.77 11.96 9.12
N LEU A 110 -3.61 11.33 9.96
CA LEU A 110 -3.94 11.87 11.28
C LEU A 110 -2.70 12.00 12.18
N VAL A 111 -1.82 11.01 12.17
CA VAL A 111 -0.56 11.05 12.93
C VAL A 111 0.33 12.19 12.44
N VAL A 112 0.50 12.32 11.12
CA VAL A 112 1.29 13.40 10.50
C VAL A 112 0.72 14.77 10.86
N GLN A 113 -0.61 14.95 10.79
CA GLN A 113 -1.25 16.20 11.21
C GLN A 113 -1.02 16.50 12.70
N ASN A 114 -1.19 15.51 13.57
CA ASN A 114 -1.02 15.69 15.01
C ASN A 114 0.41 16.15 15.40
N ILE A 115 1.43 15.61 14.74
CA ILE A 115 2.84 16.01 14.96
C ILE A 115 3.05 17.51 14.72
N PHE A 116 2.28 18.13 13.83
CA PHE A 116 2.40 19.56 13.53
C PHE A 116 1.47 20.44 14.37
N VAL A 117 0.33 19.91 14.83
CA VAL A 117 -0.57 20.63 15.75
C VAL A 117 0.05 20.77 17.15
N GLY A 118 0.79 19.77 17.64
CA GLY A 118 1.49 19.82 18.93
C GLY A 118 2.69 20.78 19.00
N LYS A 119 2.94 21.58 17.95
CA LYS A 119 4.02 22.59 17.88
C LYS A 119 3.52 24.03 17.98
N GLN A 120 2.26 24.23 18.35
CA GLN A 120 1.68 25.54 18.67
C GLN A 120 1.80 25.85 20.16
#